data_AF-A0A2T1AMH3-F1
#
_entry.id   AF-A0A2T1AMH3-F1
#
_cell.length_a   1.000
_cell.length_b   1.000
_cell.length_c   1.000
_cell.angle_alpha   90.00
_cell.angle_beta   90.00
_cell.angle_gamma   90.00
#
_symmetry.space_group_name_H-M   'P 1'
#
loop_
_entity.id
_entity.type
_entity.pdbx_description
1 polymer ?
#
loop_
_entity_poly.entity_id
_entity_poly.type
_entity_poly.pdbx_seq_one_letter_code
_entity_poly.pdbx_strand_id
1 'polypeptide(L)'
;MPRSALCPTLALIAMIALPLAPAAAEEAGHGPDWLEVTDITTRLHVRTAPSATASHLGAVENGTVLRNLGCRSDWCQVELPDGSAGWAAARYLREGMGPDAIPAPEPNYDATGRLPCSLRYGQPTFQCDFGVTRMGGGDADITIFWPGGSGRQLAFREGIPAVGGIEFERRGDLTVIELDEERYEIPDAVVFGG
;
A
#
# COMPACT_ATOMS: atom_id res chain seq x y z
N MET A 1 49.13 -2.78 72.59
CA MET A 1 47.79 -3.09 72.03
C MET A 1 46.78 -2.23 72.78
N PRO A 2 45.99 -1.40 72.08
CA PRO A 2 44.65 -1.85 71.65
C PRO A 2 44.20 -1.40 70.23
N ARG A 3 43.49 -2.33 69.58
CA ARG A 3 42.26 -2.26 68.75
C ARG A 3 41.97 -1.04 67.84
N SER A 4 42.06 -1.34 66.53
CA SER A 4 41.16 -1.01 65.39
C SER A 4 40.21 0.20 65.44
N ALA A 5 40.28 1.05 64.41
CA ALA A 5 39.11 1.73 63.82
C ALA A 5 39.37 2.12 62.35
N LEU A 6 38.37 1.84 61.50
CA LEU A 6 38.25 2.16 60.08
C LEU A 6 38.11 3.68 59.84
N CYS A 7 38.45 4.19 58.65
CA CYS A 7 37.47 4.86 57.75
C CYS A 7 38.12 5.23 56.39
N PRO A 8 37.42 5.11 55.23
CA PRO A 8 38.02 5.12 53.90
C PRO A 8 37.80 6.44 53.13
N THR A 9 38.56 6.59 52.03
CA THR A 9 38.23 7.23 50.74
C THR A 9 37.56 8.60 50.68
N LEU A 10 38.20 9.52 49.94
CA LEU A 10 37.49 10.38 48.98
C LEU A 10 38.37 10.62 47.75
N ALA A 11 38.20 9.78 46.73
CA ALA A 11 38.58 10.12 45.36
C ALA A 11 37.33 10.72 44.70
N LEU A 12 37.42 11.99 44.34
CA LEU A 12 36.36 12.72 43.66
C LEU A 12 36.32 12.27 42.19
N ILE A 13 35.38 11.39 41.84
CA ILE A 13 35.10 11.03 40.44
C ILE A 13 34.19 12.10 39.86
N ALA A 14 34.70 12.89 38.92
CA ALA A 14 33.89 13.79 38.12
C ALA A 14 32.97 12.98 37.20
N MET A 15 31.66 13.02 37.43
CA MET A 15 30.66 12.48 36.50
C MET A 15 30.53 13.43 35.31
N ILE A 16 31.10 13.04 34.18
CA ILE A 16 30.79 13.64 32.88
C ILE A 16 29.41 13.12 32.48
N ALA A 17 28.39 13.96 32.59
CA ALA A 17 27.09 13.70 31.99
C ALA A 17 27.23 13.88 30.47
N LEU A 18 27.38 12.78 29.74
CA LEU A 18 27.11 12.79 28.30
C LEU A 18 25.64 13.18 28.11
N PRO A 19 25.30 14.15 27.26
CA PRO A 19 23.91 14.31 26.87
C PRO A 19 23.48 13.02 26.17
N LEU A 20 22.51 12.31 26.76
CA LEU A 20 21.69 11.37 26.01
C LEU A 20 20.98 12.23 24.97
N ALA A 21 21.54 12.28 23.76
CA ALA A 21 20.74 12.60 22.60
C ALA A 21 19.55 11.63 22.63
N PRO A 22 18.30 12.10 22.50
CA PRO A 22 17.21 11.17 22.27
C PRO A 22 17.61 10.33 21.06
N ALA A 23 17.63 9.01 21.25
CA ALA A 23 17.77 8.07 20.15
C ALA A 23 16.82 8.57 19.06
N ALA A 24 17.38 8.94 17.92
CA ALA A 24 16.60 8.99 16.70
C ALA A 24 15.85 7.66 16.69
N ALA A 25 14.53 7.72 16.83
CA ALA A 25 13.69 6.55 16.68
C ALA A 25 14.15 5.91 15.38
N GLU A 26 14.66 4.69 15.48
CA GLU A 26 14.85 3.85 14.32
C GLU A 26 13.50 3.85 13.61
N GLU A 27 13.41 4.59 12.51
CA GLU A 27 12.44 4.37 11.45
C GLU A 27 12.74 2.95 10.92
N ALA A 28 12.39 1.95 11.71
CA ALA A 28 12.22 0.59 11.26
C ALA A 28 11.15 0.69 10.20
N GLY A 29 11.60 0.70 8.93
CA GLY A 29 10.80 1.07 7.78
C GLY A 29 9.37 0.56 7.92
N HIS A 30 8.43 1.50 8.06
CA HIS A 30 7.02 1.17 8.03
C HIS A 30 6.81 0.41 6.72
N GLY A 31 6.42 -0.86 6.82
CA GLY A 31 5.99 -1.61 5.64
C GLY A 31 4.84 -0.87 4.93
N PRO A 32 4.40 -1.34 3.76
CA PRO A 32 3.33 -0.65 3.05
C PRO A 32 2.10 -0.48 3.94
N ASP A 33 1.45 0.69 3.91
CA ASP A 33 0.26 0.97 4.74
C ASP A 33 -0.91 0.04 4.42
N TRP A 34 -0.88 -0.55 3.23
CA TRP A 34 -1.95 -1.37 2.68
C TRP A 34 -1.40 -2.62 2.02
N LEU A 35 -2.15 -3.72 2.18
CA LEU A 35 -1.81 -5.02 1.66
C LEU A 35 -2.96 -5.57 0.83
N GLU A 36 -2.70 -5.99 -0.39
CA GLU A 36 -3.67 -6.64 -1.26
C GLU A 36 -3.53 -8.16 -1.17
N VAL A 37 -4.66 -8.85 -1.02
CA VAL A 37 -4.73 -10.32 -1.04
C VAL A 37 -4.54 -10.82 -2.47
N THR A 38 -3.55 -11.68 -2.68
CA THR A 38 -3.20 -12.26 -3.99
C THR A 38 -2.92 -13.76 -3.92
N ASP A 39 -2.86 -14.41 -5.09
CA ASP A 39 -2.44 -15.81 -5.24
C ASP A 39 -3.27 -16.83 -4.44
N ILE A 40 -4.58 -16.59 -4.30
CA ILE A 40 -5.53 -17.52 -3.66
C ILE A 40 -6.65 -17.96 -4.59
N THR A 41 -7.10 -19.20 -4.44
CA THR A 41 -8.19 -19.80 -5.27
C THR A 41 -9.56 -19.79 -4.62
N THR A 42 -9.64 -19.55 -3.30
CA THR A 42 -10.90 -19.53 -2.55
C THR A 42 -10.99 -18.30 -1.63
N ARG A 43 -10.51 -18.40 -0.40
CA ARG A 43 -10.50 -17.30 0.58
C ARG A 43 -9.26 -17.35 1.46
N LEU A 44 -8.70 -16.20 1.79
CA LEU A 44 -7.64 -16.09 2.80
C LEU A 44 -8.28 -16.00 4.18
N HIS A 45 -7.91 -16.90 5.08
CA HIS A 45 -8.43 -16.91 6.43
C HIS A 45 -7.64 -15.94 7.31
N VAL A 46 -8.35 -15.04 7.97
CA VAL A 46 -7.82 -14.12 8.98
C VAL A 46 -7.98 -14.77 10.34
N ARG A 47 -6.93 -14.74 11.16
CA ARG A 47 -6.84 -15.52 12.40
C ARG A 47 -6.64 -14.64 13.63
N THR A 48 -6.98 -15.19 14.80
CA THR A 48 -6.84 -14.48 16.08
C THR A 48 -5.39 -14.32 16.54
N ALA A 49 -4.46 -15.09 15.98
CA ALA A 49 -3.02 -15.03 16.28
C ALA A 49 -2.19 -15.42 15.04
N PRO A 50 -0.89 -15.05 14.95
CA PRO A 50 -0.01 -15.36 13.83
C PRO A 50 0.42 -16.84 13.84
N SER A 51 -0.54 -17.73 13.61
CA SER A 51 -0.34 -19.17 13.61
C SER A 51 -1.38 -19.87 12.74
N ALA A 52 -0.95 -20.89 12.00
CA ALA A 52 -1.82 -21.73 11.17
C ALA A 52 -2.83 -22.56 11.99
N THR A 53 -2.65 -22.67 13.31
CA THR A 53 -3.56 -23.38 14.22
C THR A 53 -4.48 -22.46 15.02
N ALA A 54 -4.29 -21.14 14.92
CA ALA A 54 -5.15 -20.19 15.61
C ALA A 54 -6.58 -20.18 15.04
N SER A 55 -7.56 -19.87 15.88
CA SER A 55 -8.97 -19.80 15.48
C SER A 55 -9.18 -18.80 14.34
N HIS A 56 -10.15 -19.09 13.48
CA HIS A 56 -10.51 -18.21 12.37
C HIS A 56 -11.36 -17.07 12.94
N LEU A 57 -10.95 -15.84 12.62
CA LEU A 57 -11.67 -14.62 12.94
C LEU A 57 -12.59 -14.23 11.76
N GLY A 58 -12.10 -14.39 10.53
CA GLY A 58 -12.84 -14.09 9.32
C GLY A 58 -12.14 -14.67 8.08
N ALA A 59 -12.67 -14.34 6.91
CA ALA A 59 -12.04 -14.70 5.65
C ALA A 59 -12.31 -13.62 4.59
N VAL A 60 -11.33 -13.38 3.73
CA VAL A 60 -11.35 -12.34 2.70
C VAL A 60 -11.06 -12.93 1.32
N GLU A 61 -11.52 -12.26 0.27
CA GLU A 61 -11.42 -12.72 -1.12
C GLU A 61 -10.14 -12.22 -1.79
N ASN A 62 -9.79 -12.81 -2.95
CA ASN A 62 -8.69 -12.34 -3.79
C ASN A 62 -8.94 -10.90 -4.26
N GLY A 63 -7.91 -10.05 -4.22
CA GLY A 63 -7.99 -8.62 -4.52
C GLY A 63 -8.48 -7.74 -3.36
N THR A 64 -8.80 -8.32 -2.19
CA THR A 64 -9.19 -7.51 -1.03
C THR A 64 -7.98 -6.70 -0.54
N VAL A 65 -8.14 -5.38 -0.42
CA VAL A 65 -7.14 -4.51 0.20
C VAL A 65 -7.43 -4.37 1.70
N LEU A 66 -6.38 -4.56 2.50
CA LEU A 66 -6.41 -4.58 3.96
C LEU A 66 -5.44 -3.55 4.50
N ARG A 67 -5.79 -2.89 5.61
CA ARG A 67 -4.85 -1.99 6.29
C ARG A 67 -3.76 -2.81 6.95
N ASN A 68 -2.51 -2.48 6.69
CA ASN A 68 -1.38 -3.12 7.35
C ASN A 68 -1.20 -2.51 8.75
N LEU A 69 -1.27 -3.35 9.78
CA LEU A 69 -0.99 -2.96 11.16
C LEU A 69 0.41 -3.43 11.61
N GLY A 70 1.18 -4.01 10.69
CA GLY A 70 2.55 -4.46 10.91
C GLY A 70 2.72 -5.97 10.67
N CYS A 71 3.88 -6.34 10.14
CA CYS A 71 4.23 -7.72 9.87
C CYS A 71 5.31 -8.24 10.82
N ARG A 72 5.21 -9.52 11.19
CA ARG A 72 6.25 -10.26 11.93
C ARG A 72 6.39 -11.66 11.36
N SER A 73 7.57 -11.95 10.81
CA SER A 73 7.87 -13.22 10.14
C SER A 73 6.86 -13.47 9.01
N ASP A 74 6.24 -14.67 8.95
CA ASP A 74 5.33 -15.06 7.86
C ASP A 74 3.89 -14.54 8.00
N TRP A 75 3.65 -13.58 8.90
CA TRP A 75 2.32 -13.07 9.23
C TRP A 75 2.27 -11.56 9.27
N CYS A 76 1.21 -10.99 8.72
CA CYS A 76 0.88 -9.58 8.84
C CYS A 76 -0.39 -9.43 9.68
N GLN A 77 -0.36 -8.50 10.63
CA GLN A 77 -1.55 -8.05 11.30
C GLN A 77 -2.27 -7.09 10.38
N VAL A 78 -3.56 -7.30 10.18
CA VAL A 78 -4.38 -6.57 9.22
C VAL A 78 -5.70 -6.12 9.84
N GLU A 79 -6.22 -4.99 9.39
CA GLU A 79 -7.59 -4.54 9.65
C GLU A 79 -8.49 -4.93 8.47
N LEU A 80 -9.64 -5.52 8.77
CA LEU A 80 -10.66 -5.93 7.81
C LEU A 80 -11.60 -4.76 7.50
N PRO A 81 -12.37 -4.82 6.39
CA PRO A 81 -13.35 -3.79 6.05
C PRO A 81 -14.43 -3.53 7.12
N ASP A 82 -14.67 -4.50 8.01
CA ASP A 82 -15.61 -4.37 9.14
C ASP A 82 -14.96 -3.72 10.39
N GLY A 83 -13.69 -3.31 10.30
CA GLY A 83 -12.91 -2.71 11.38
C GLY A 83 -12.31 -3.73 12.36
N SER A 84 -12.52 -5.03 12.17
CA SER A 84 -11.89 -6.05 13.00
C SER A 84 -10.42 -6.24 12.62
N ALA A 85 -9.56 -6.52 13.62
CA ALA A 85 -8.13 -6.75 13.39
C ALA A 85 -7.76 -8.22 13.64
N GLY A 86 -6.93 -8.78 12.76
CA GLY A 86 -6.46 -10.16 12.87
C GLY A 86 -5.16 -10.40 12.11
N TRP A 87 -4.81 -11.67 11.94
CA TRP A 87 -3.54 -12.10 11.33
C TRP A 87 -3.75 -12.87 10.03
N ALA A 88 -3.10 -12.42 8.97
CA ALA A 88 -3.08 -13.05 7.66
C ALA A 88 -1.67 -13.51 7.30
N ALA A 89 -1.56 -14.60 6.54
CA ALA A 89 -0.25 -15.13 6.12
C ALA A 89 0.36 -14.24 5.03
N ALA A 90 1.57 -13.73 5.26
CA ALA A 90 2.23 -12.73 4.42
C ALA A 90 2.46 -13.19 2.97
N ARG A 91 2.62 -14.49 2.74
CA ARG A 91 2.79 -15.09 1.40
C ARG A 91 1.62 -14.90 0.43
N TYR A 92 0.47 -14.45 0.92
CA TYR A 92 -0.72 -14.15 0.13
C TYR A 92 -1.02 -12.65 0.11
N LEU A 93 -0.06 -11.83 0.53
CA LEU A 93 -0.19 -10.39 0.63
C LEU A 93 0.93 -9.75 -0.17
N ARG A 94 0.57 -8.75 -0.96
CA ARG A 94 1.50 -7.85 -1.61
C ARG A 94 1.19 -6.41 -1.22
N GLU A 95 2.11 -5.50 -1.51
CA GLU A 95 1.84 -4.07 -1.39
C GLU A 95 0.57 -3.71 -2.18
N GLY A 96 -0.42 -3.15 -1.48
CA GLY A 96 -1.69 -2.73 -2.03
C GLY A 96 -1.82 -1.22 -2.04
N MET A 97 -2.71 -0.70 -2.89
CA MET A 97 -3.15 0.70 -2.80
C MET A 97 -4.37 0.77 -1.90
N GLY A 98 -4.21 1.36 -0.73
CA GLY A 98 -5.33 1.63 0.15
C GLY A 98 -6.23 2.76 -0.30
N PRO A 99 -7.36 2.95 0.39
CA PRO A 99 -8.22 4.12 0.24
C PRO A 99 -7.48 5.45 0.48
N ASP A 100 -6.39 5.44 1.25
CA ASP A 100 -5.53 6.63 1.47
C ASP A 100 -4.40 6.76 0.43
N ALA A 101 -4.09 5.67 -0.29
CA ALA A 101 -3.14 5.66 -1.42
C ALA A 101 -3.82 6.09 -2.74
N ILE A 102 -5.15 6.00 -2.80
CA ILE A 102 -5.94 6.92 -3.60
C ILE A 102 -5.86 8.24 -2.83
N PRO A 103 -5.22 9.31 -3.35
CA PRO A 103 -5.40 10.61 -2.72
C PRO A 103 -6.91 10.81 -2.60
N ALA A 104 -7.43 10.99 -1.37
CA ALA A 104 -8.82 11.35 -1.12
C ALA A 104 -9.18 12.36 -2.20
N PRO A 105 -10.20 12.10 -3.06
CA PRO A 105 -10.33 12.74 -4.36
C PRO A 105 -9.99 14.19 -4.19
N GLU A 106 -8.79 14.59 -4.64
CA GLU A 106 -8.46 16.00 -4.52
C GLU A 106 -9.59 16.68 -5.29
N PRO A 107 -10.24 17.71 -4.75
CA PRO A 107 -11.31 18.40 -5.47
C PRO A 107 -10.82 19.07 -6.77
N ASN A 108 -9.57 18.80 -7.20
CA ASN A 108 -8.83 19.45 -8.26
C ASN A 108 -8.30 18.43 -9.29
N TYR A 109 -9.12 17.47 -9.73
CA TYR A 109 -8.84 16.83 -11.01
C TYR A 109 -9.01 17.86 -12.13
N ASP A 110 -8.07 17.91 -13.08
CA ASP A 110 -8.18 18.74 -14.27
C ASP A 110 -9.34 18.28 -15.16
N ALA A 111 -9.61 16.97 -15.15
CA ALA A 111 -10.78 16.39 -15.77
C ALA A 111 -11.23 15.13 -15.03
N THR A 112 -12.53 14.85 -15.12
CA THR A 112 -13.12 13.59 -14.70
C THR A 112 -13.87 12.97 -15.87
N GLY A 113 -13.97 11.66 -15.90
CA GLY A 113 -14.71 10.99 -16.96
C GLY A 113 -14.86 9.51 -16.70
N ARG A 114 -15.12 8.77 -17.78
CA ARG A 114 -15.18 7.31 -17.75
C ARG A 114 -14.26 6.72 -18.80
N LEU A 115 -13.66 5.58 -18.47
CA LEU A 115 -12.82 4.83 -19.39
C LEU A 115 -13.14 3.32 -19.30
N PRO A 116 -12.89 2.55 -20.38
CA PRO A 116 -13.02 1.10 -20.33
C PRO A 116 -11.95 0.48 -19.42
N CYS A 117 -12.40 -0.38 -18.49
CA CYS A 117 -11.55 -1.10 -17.56
C CYS A 117 -12.09 -2.52 -17.32
N SER A 118 -11.24 -3.48 -16.98
CA SER A 118 -11.63 -4.78 -16.42
C SER A 118 -10.75 -5.10 -15.21
N LEU A 119 -11.33 -5.66 -14.15
CA LEU A 119 -10.62 -5.90 -12.89
C LEU A 119 -10.19 -7.36 -12.70
N ARG A 120 -10.54 -8.23 -13.65
CA ARG A 120 -10.29 -9.67 -13.60
C ARG A 120 -10.06 -10.21 -14.99
N TYR A 121 -9.25 -11.27 -15.09
CA TYR A 121 -8.94 -11.92 -16.36
C TYR A 121 -10.21 -12.45 -17.05
N GLY A 122 -10.36 -12.13 -18.34
CA GLY A 122 -11.50 -12.56 -19.15
C GLY A 122 -12.81 -11.82 -18.88
N GLN A 123 -12.84 -10.88 -17.93
CA GLN A 123 -14.00 -10.01 -17.73
C GLN A 123 -14.12 -9.03 -18.92
N PRO A 124 -15.32 -8.88 -19.54
CA PRO A 124 -15.54 -7.80 -20.48
C PRO A 124 -15.27 -6.45 -19.81
N THR A 125 -14.68 -5.51 -20.54
CA THR A 125 -14.48 -4.16 -20.02
C THR A 125 -15.81 -3.51 -19.67
N PHE A 126 -15.89 -2.86 -18.52
CA PHE A 126 -16.97 -1.98 -18.11
C PHE A 126 -16.43 -0.54 -17.97
N GLN A 127 -17.29 0.42 -17.65
CA GLN A 127 -16.90 1.82 -17.51
C GLN A 127 -16.49 2.11 -16.06
N CYS A 128 -15.21 2.40 -15.85
CA CYS A 128 -14.71 2.95 -14.58
C CYS A 128 -14.78 4.47 -14.62
N ASP A 129 -15.13 5.09 -13.51
CA ASP A 129 -14.96 6.53 -13.34
C ASP A 129 -13.46 6.83 -13.15
N PHE A 130 -13.02 8.00 -13.62
CA PHE A 130 -11.65 8.46 -13.39
C PHE A 130 -11.59 9.95 -13.08
N GLY A 131 -10.52 10.33 -12.40
CA GLY A 131 -10.01 11.70 -12.33
C GLY A 131 -8.57 11.74 -12.84
N VAL A 132 -8.17 12.83 -13.49
CA VAL A 132 -6.79 13.02 -13.96
C VAL A 132 -6.24 14.38 -13.55
N THR A 133 -4.99 14.38 -13.12
CA THR A 133 -4.19 15.59 -12.89
C THR A 133 -3.03 15.57 -13.87
N ARG A 134 -2.91 16.61 -14.69
CA ARG A 134 -1.91 16.75 -15.76
C ARG A 134 -0.84 17.73 -15.32
N MET A 135 0.41 17.29 -15.38
CA MET A 135 1.59 18.09 -15.07
C MET A 135 2.21 18.72 -16.32
N GLY A 136 1.74 18.32 -17.51
CA GLY A 136 2.18 18.84 -18.81
C GLY A 136 3.22 17.93 -19.47
N GLY A 137 3.46 18.12 -20.78
CA GLY A 137 4.45 17.31 -21.52
C GLY A 137 4.12 15.82 -21.65
N GLY A 138 2.89 15.41 -21.33
CA GLY A 138 2.50 13.99 -21.23
C GLY A 138 2.66 13.40 -19.84
N ASP A 139 3.09 14.19 -18.85
CA ASP A 139 3.08 13.80 -17.45
C ASP A 139 1.66 13.96 -16.90
N ALA A 140 1.09 12.87 -16.39
CA ALA A 140 -0.23 12.86 -15.80
C ALA A 140 -0.34 11.74 -14.76
N ASP A 141 -1.12 11.97 -13.71
CA ASP A 141 -1.53 10.92 -12.79
C ASP A 141 -3.04 10.72 -12.93
N ILE A 142 -3.44 9.51 -13.31
CA ILE A 142 -4.83 9.13 -13.54
C ILE A 142 -5.28 8.24 -12.40
N THR A 143 -6.29 8.68 -11.66
CA THR A 143 -6.95 7.87 -10.63
C THR A 143 -8.20 7.23 -11.23
N ILE A 144 -8.26 5.91 -11.21
CA ILE A 144 -9.38 5.09 -11.71
C ILE A 144 -10.13 4.53 -10.51
N PHE A 145 -11.41 4.83 -10.42
CA PHE A 145 -12.27 4.39 -9.32
C PHE A 145 -13.02 3.12 -9.70
N TRP A 146 -12.91 2.10 -8.85
CA TRP A 146 -13.58 0.82 -9.04
C TRP A 146 -14.96 0.80 -8.38
N PRO A 147 -15.92 0.04 -8.91
CA PRO A 147 -17.18 -0.23 -8.25
C PRO A 147 -16.92 -1.00 -6.94
N GLY A 148 -17.06 -0.31 -5.80
CA GLY A 148 -16.71 -0.86 -4.48
C GLY A 148 -15.92 0.11 -3.60
N GLY A 149 -15.49 1.25 -4.14
CA GLY A 149 -14.88 2.35 -3.38
C GLY A 149 -13.34 2.28 -3.28
N SER A 150 -12.73 1.26 -3.85
CA SER A 150 -11.27 1.19 -4.08
C SER A 150 -10.93 1.77 -5.46
N GLY A 151 -9.64 1.82 -5.82
CA GLY A 151 -9.22 2.29 -7.13
C GLY A 151 -7.76 2.01 -7.43
N ARG A 152 -7.30 2.57 -8.55
CA ARG A 152 -5.91 2.48 -9.01
C ARG A 152 -5.40 3.82 -9.51
N GLN A 153 -4.17 4.17 -9.15
CA GLN A 153 -3.46 5.26 -9.79
C GLN A 153 -2.56 4.74 -10.91
N LEU A 154 -2.63 5.35 -12.10
CA LEU A 154 -1.75 5.11 -13.23
C LEU A 154 -0.95 6.38 -13.50
N ALA A 155 0.35 6.32 -13.26
CA ALA A 155 1.27 7.39 -13.59
C ALA A 155 1.66 7.33 -15.07
N PHE A 156 1.67 8.48 -15.73
CA PHE A 156 2.22 8.70 -17.06
C PHE A 156 3.38 9.68 -16.96
N ARG A 157 4.49 9.37 -17.65
CA ARG A 157 5.66 10.24 -17.79
C ARG A 157 6.01 10.34 -19.27
N GLU A 158 6.06 11.56 -19.79
CA GLU A 158 6.24 11.83 -21.23
C GLU A 158 5.24 11.07 -22.13
N GLY A 159 4.02 10.85 -21.64
CA GLY A 159 2.98 10.10 -22.35
C GLY A 159 3.09 8.58 -22.26
N ILE A 160 4.05 8.06 -21.50
CA ILE A 160 4.30 6.63 -21.33
C ILE A 160 3.84 6.19 -19.93
N PRO A 161 3.11 5.07 -19.81
CA PRO A 161 2.78 4.50 -18.50
C PRO A 161 4.06 4.22 -17.68
N ALA A 162 4.17 4.86 -16.52
CA ALA A 162 5.29 4.78 -15.59
C ALA A 162 4.87 4.04 -14.30
N VAL A 163 4.14 2.95 -14.48
CA VAL A 163 3.68 2.04 -13.42
C VAL A 163 4.64 0.85 -13.36
N GLY A 164 4.90 0.26 -12.19
CA GLY A 164 5.87 -0.86 -12.07
C GLY A 164 5.33 -2.17 -12.66
N GLY A 165 6.16 -2.93 -13.40
CA GLY A 165 5.88 -4.32 -13.77
C GLY A 165 4.92 -4.56 -14.94
N ILE A 166 4.76 -3.59 -15.85
CA ILE A 166 3.69 -3.60 -16.88
C ILE A 166 4.14 -4.03 -18.27
N GLU A 167 3.22 -4.68 -18.98
CA GLU A 167 3.11 -4.65 -20.43
C GLU A 167 2.05 -3.61 -20.83
N PHE A 168 2.35 -2.80 -21.85
CA PHE A 168 1.36 -1.91 -22.45
C PHE A 168 1.46 -1.95 -23.97
N GLU A 169 0.34 -1.78 -24.64
CA GLU A 169 0.24 -1.71 -26.10
C GLU A 169 -0.37 -0.38 -26.51
N ARG A 170 0.22 0.25 -27.53
CA ARG A 170 -0.33 1.48 -28.12
C ARG A 170 -1.11 1.14 -29.40
N ARG A 171 -2.39 1.49 -29.41
CA ARG A 171 -3.33 1.28 -30.52
C ARG A 171 -3.84 2.63 -31.01
N GLY A 172 -3.03 3.33 -31.81
CA GLY A 172 -3.36 4.68 -32.27
C GLY A 172 -3.34 5.69 -31.13
N ASP A 173 -4.49 6.30 -30.84
CA ASP A 173 -4.72 7.24 -29.74
C ASP A 173 -5.13 6.55 -28.42
N LEU A 174 -5.06 5.22 -28.38
CA LEU A 174 -5.41 4.42 -27.21
C LEU A 174 -4.15 3.74 -26.64
N THR A 175 -3.96 3.86 -25.33
CA THR A 175 -2.97 3.08 -24.58
C THR A 175 -3.69 1.99 -23.81
N VAL A 176 -3.41 0.73 -24.11
CA VAL A 176 -3.93 -0.43 -23.40
C VAL A 176 -2.88 -0.89 -22.40
N ILE A 177 -3.22 -0.86 -21.11
CA ILE A 177 -2.33 -1.24 -20.01
C ILE A 177 -2.85 -2.53 -19.41
N GLU A 178 -1.98 -3.54 -19.28
CA GLU A 178 -2.30 -4.80 -18.61
C GLU A 178 -1.47 -4.92 -17.33
N LEU A 179 -2.17 -4.96 -16.18
CA LEU A 179 -1.59 -5.01 -14.84
C LEU A 179 -2.15 -6.24 -14.13
N ASP A 180 -1.33 -7.28 -13.98
CA ASP A 180 -1.75 -8.58 -13.44
C ASP A 180 -2.96 -9.17 -14.19
N GLU A 181 -4.16 -9.11 -13.59
CA GLU A 181 -5.43 -9.57 -14.16
C GLU A 181 -6.33 -8.41 -14.63
N GLU A 182 -5.84 -7.18 -14.54
CA GLU A 182 -6.56 -5.96 -14.84
C GLU A 182 -6.17 -5.40 -16.20
N ARG A 183 -7.12 -4.75 -16.87
CA ARG A 183 -6.89 -4.06 -18.13
C ARG A 183 -7.50 -2.68 -18.09
N TYR A 184 -6.76 -1.70 -18.58
CA TYR A 184 -7.19 -0.31 -18.70
C TYR A 184 -6.98 0.20 -20.12
N GLU A 185 -8.00 0.82 -20.68
CA GLU A 185 -7.92 1.45 -22.00
C GLU A 185 -7.93 2.97 -21.82
N ILE A 186 -6.78 3.60 -21.98
CA ILE A 186 -6.55 5.02 -21.70
C ILE A 186 -6.44 5.78 -23.02
N PRO A 187 -7.46 6.55 -23.42
CA PRO A 187 -7.33 7.45 -24.56
C PRO A 187 -6.30 8.54 -24.29
N ASP A 188 -5.57 8.95 -25.33
CA ASP A 188 -4.60 10.04 -25.28
C ASP A 188 -5.21 11.34 -24.73
N ALA A 189 -6.48 11.61 -25.04
CA ALA A 189 -7.19 12.79 -24.52
C ALA A 189 -7.27 12.82 -22.98
N VAL A 190 -7.21 11.65 -22.32
CA VAL A 190 -7.11 11.58 -20.86
C VAL A 190 -5.74 12.12 -20.40
N VAL A 191 -4.66 11.73 -21.05
CA VAL A 191 -3.29 12.13 -20.68
C VAL A 191 -2.97 13.55 -21.12
N PHE A 192 -3.26 13.90 -22.37
CA PHE A 192 -2.83 15.15 -23.00
C PHE A 192 -3.90 16.26 -22.99
N GLY A 193 -5.16 15.91 -22.71
CA GLY A 193 -6.29 16.82 -22.92
C GLY A 193 -6.86 16.72 -24.33
N GLY A 194 -8.05 17.29 -24.52
CA GLY A 194 -8.73 17.40 -25.82
C GLY A 194 -8.51 18.74 -26.51
#